data_AF-A0A8D0AQI0-F1
#
_entry.id   AF-A0A8D0AQI0-F1
#
_cell.length_a   1.000
_cell.length_b   1.000
_cell.length_c   1.000
_cell.angle_alpha   90.00
_cell.angle_beta   90.00
_cell.angle_gamma   90.00
#
_symmetry.space_group_name_H-M   'P 1'
#
loop_
_entity.id
_entity.type
_entity.pdbx_description
1 polymer ?
#
loop_
_entity_poly.entity_id
_entity_poly.type
_entity_poly.pdbx_seq_one_letter_code
_entity_poly.pdbx_strand_id
1 'polypeptide(L)'
;MQGSFISLNEPEQRYYSGLHSLCQADASGTLSSSKVAELFKASQLPPESLHKVTELCGAKRLGYFGTPQFFVALKLLAAAQSGLPIHLESRCGTQPSLQA
;
A
#
# COMPACT_ATOMS: atom_id res chain seq x y z
N MET A 1 19.36 4.46 3.14
CA MET A 1 17.92 4.80 3.03
C MET A 1 17.25 3.72 2.20
N GLN A 2 16.77 2.66 2.83
CA GLN A 2 16.29 1.47 2.13
C GLN A 2 14.78 1.64 1.88
N GLY A 3 14.44 2.30 0.77
CA GLY A 3 13.06 2.35 0.29
C GLY A 3 12.62 0.95 -0.08
N SER A 4 11.59 0.44 0.56
CA SER A 4 11.08 -0.93 0.37
C SER A 4 10.50 -1.11 -1.03
N PHE A 5 11.38 -1.48 -1.97
CA PHE A 5 11.20 -2.01 -3.32
C PHE A 5 10.17 -3.10 -3.52
N ILE A 6 8.92 -3.04 -3.05
CA ILE A 6 7.98 -4.15 -3.26
C ILE A 6 7.92 -4.51 -4.74
N SER A 7 8.49 -5.67 -5.07
CA SER A 7 8.53 -6.15 -6.44
C SER A 7 7.11 -6.56 -6.80
N LEU A 8 6.55 -5.85 -7.77
CA LEU A 8 5.23 -6.09 -8.34
C LEU A 8 5.40 -6.93 -9.59
N ASN A 9 4.56 -7.93 -9.76
CA ASN A 9 4.52 -8.73 -10.97
C ASN A 9 3.89 -7.89 -12.10
N GLU A 10 4.17 -8.23 -13.35
CA GLU A 10 3.61 -7.53 -14.53
C GLU A 10 2.08 -7.30 -14.49
N PRO A 11 1.24 -8.30 -14.12
CA PRO A 11 -0.21 -8.07 -13.99
C PRO A 11 -0.56 -7.12 -12.83
N GLU A 12 0.13 -7.21 -11.69
CA GLU A 12 -0.08 -6.32 -10.55
C GLU A 12 0.29 -4.89 -10.91
N GLN A 13 1.43 -4.68 -11.58
CA GLN A 13 1.85 -3.36 -12.04
C GLN A 13 0.78 -2.73 -12.94
N ARG A 14 0.22 -3.49 -13.88
CA ARG A 14 -0.81 -2.97 -14.79
C ARG A 14 -2.08 -2.60 -14.04
N TYR A 15 -2.51 -3.45 -13.11
CA TYR A 15 -3.69 -3.21 -12.29
C TYR A 15 -3.50 -1.99 -11.37
N TYR A 16 -2.39 -1.95 -10.62
CA TYR A 16 -2.07 -0.87 -9.69
C TYR A 16 -1.77 0.45 -10.40
N SER A 17 -1.17 0.41 -11.60
CA SER A 17 -0.99 1.59 -12.45
C SER A 17 -2.34 2.21 -12.83
N GLY A 18 -3.34 1.37 -13.15
CA GLY A 18 -4.71 1.83 -13.37
C GLY A 18 -5.30 2.55 -12.15
N LEU A 19 -5.15 1.96 -10.95
CA LEU A 19 -5.61 2.56 -9.70
C LEU A 19 -4.87 3.86 -9.36
N HIS A 20 -3.56 3.91 -9.60
CA HIS A 20 -2.73 5.08 -9.38
C HIS A 20 -3.13 6.21 -10.33
N SER A 21 -3.43 5.90 -11.59
CA SER A 21 -3.97 6.85 -12.57
C SER A 21 -5.33 7.39 -12.15
N LEU A 22 -6.20 6.54 -11.60
CA LEU A 22 -7.50 6.95 -11.08
C LEU A 22 -7.40 7.89 -9.87
N CYS A 23 -6.33 7.74 -9.09
CA CYS A 23 -6.10 8.52 -7.87
C CYS A 23 -5.25 9.78 -8.09
N GLN A 24 -4.64 9.97 -9.27
CA GLN A 24 -3.87 11.18 -9.55
C GLN A 24 -4.77 12.42 -9.52
N ALA A 25 -4.36 13.43 -8.75
CA ALA A 25 -5.03 14.72 -8.70
C ALA A 25 -4.67 15.59 -9.92
N ASP A 26 -3.39 15.53 -10.31
CA ASP A 26 -2.78 16.38 -11.33
C ASP A 26 -1.66 15.64 -12.06
N ALA A 27 -1.24 16.18 -13.22
CA ALA A 27 -0.09 15.70 -13.99
C ALA A 27 1.25 15.75 -13.20
N SER A 28 1.25 16.37 -12.02
CA SER A 28 2.39 16.37 -11.09
C SER A 28 2.70 14.98 -10.51
N GLY A 29 1.82 13.98 -10.72
CA GLY A 29 1.99 12.63 -10.15
C GLY A 29 1.60 12.53 -8.68
N THR A 30 1.01 13.58 -8.12
CA THR A 30 0.51 13.60 -6.74
C THR A 30 -0.87 12.97 -6.68
N LEU A 31 -1.07 12.08 -5.71
CA LEU A 31 -2.35 11.41 -5.49
C LEU A 31 -3.29 12.26 -4.66
N SER A 32 -4.56 12.33 -5.09
CA SER A 32 -5.63 12.98 -4.34
C SER A 32 -6.02 12.13 -3.14
N SER A 33 -5.88 12.68 -1.94
CA SER A 33 -6.29 12.01 -0.69
C SER A 33 -7.75 11.57 -0.72
N SER A 34 -8.64 12.37 -1.33
CA SER A 34 -10.05 12.01 -1.54
C SER A 34 -10.20 10.75 -2.38
N LYS A 35 -9.50 10.65 -3.52
CA LYS A 35 -9.57 9.49 -4.40
C LYS A 35 -8.97 8.24 -3.76
N VAL A 36 -7.84 8.38 -3.08
CA VAL A 36 -7.22 7.28 -2.33
C VAL A 36 -8.19 6.77 -1.26
N ALA A 37 -8.87 7.66 -0.53
CA ALA A 37 -9.85 7.26 0.47
C ALA A 37 -11.08 6.55 -0.13
N GLU A 38 -11.57 6.99 -1.30
CA GLU A 38 -12.62 6.28 -2.04
C GLU A 38 -12.18 4.86 -2.43
N LEU A 39 -10.95 4.73 -2.94
CA LEU A 39 -10.40 3.44 -3.36
C LEU A 39 -10.20 2.47 -2.18
N PHE A 40 -9.76 2.99 -1.03
CA PHE A 40 -9.61 2.22 0.20
C PHE A 40 -10.97 1.76 0.72
N LYS A 41 -11.99 2.62 0.66
CA LYS A 41 -13.39 2.25 0.95
C LYS A 41 -13.93 1.22 -0.02
N ALA A 42 -13.58 1.31 -1.30
CA ALA A 42 -13.96 0.33 -2.32
C ALA A 42 -13.36 -1.05 -2.07
N SER A 43 -12.24 -1.16 -1.35
CA SER A 43 -11.68 -2.43 -0.91
C SER A 43 -12.49 -3.13 0.20
N GLN A 44 -13.53 -2.48 0.73
CA GLN A 44 -14.43 -3.00 1.77
C GLN A 44 -13.71 -3.55 3.02
N LEU A 45 -12.54 -3.00 3.32
CA LEU A 45 -11.79 -3.37 4.51
C LEU A 45 -12.26 -2.58 5.73
N PRO A 46 -12.11 -3.15 6.94
CA PRO A 46 -12.41 -2.43 8.17
C PRO A 46 -11.52 -1.18 8.30
N PRO A 47 -12.03 -0.12 8.94
CA PRO A 47 -11.31 1.14 9.09
C PRO A 47 -9.98 0.96 9.83
N GLU A 48 -9.89 0.00 10.75
CA GLU A 48 -8.65 -0.35 11.45
C GLU A 48 -7.54 -0.80 10.50
N SER A 49 -7.88 -1.65 9.52
CA SER A 49 -6.94 -2.09 8.49
C SER A 49 -6.49 -0.93 7.61
N LEU A 50 -7.43 -0.09 7.15
CA LEU A 50 -7.13 1.08 6.34
C LEU A 50 -6.20 2.05 7.08
N HIS A 51 -6.46 2.28 8.37
CA HIS A 51 -5.65 3.12 9.25
C HIS A 51 -4.23 2.55 9.38
N LYS A 52 -4.11 1.24 9.59
CA LYS A 52 -2.82 0.57 9.70
C LYS A 52 -1.99 0.70 8.42
N VAL A 53 -2.59 0.53 7.25
CA VAL A 53 -1.92 0.74 5.95
C VAL A 53 -1.43 2.19 5.79
N THR A 54 -2.28 3.18 6.10
CA THR A 54 -1.91 4.61 6.02
C THR A 54 -0.77 4.96 6.98
N GLU A 55 -0.79 4.41 8.20
CA GLU A 55 0.28 4.62 9.19
C GLU A 55 1.60 3.98 8.73
N LEU A 56 1.56 2.75 8.22
CA LEU A 56 2.74 2.03 7.73
C LEU A 56 3.41 2.71 6.54
N CYS A 57 2.64 3.33 5.65
CA CYS A 57 3.17 4.09 4.52
C CYS A 57 3.67 5.49 4.92
N GLY A 58 3.51 5.91 6.17
CA GLY A 58 3.91 7.24 6.65
C GLY A 58 3.01 8.39 6.16
N ALA A 59 1.85 8.07 5.56
CA ALA A 59 0.94 9.07 5.00
C ALA A 59 0.41 10.05 6.06
N LYS A 60 0.33 9.63 7.33
CA LYS A 60 -0.12 10.48 8.45
C LYS A 60 0.81 11.68 8.73
N ARG A 61 2.10 11.58 8.42
CA ARG A 61 3.05 12.71 8.60
C ARG A 61 3.15 13.62 7.39
N LEU A 62 2.87 13.10 6.19
CA LEU A 62 2.99 13.85 4.93
C LEU A 62 1.66 14.43 4.45
N GLY A 63 0.53 13.82 4.83
CA GLY A 63 -0.81 14.20 4.34
C GLY A 63 -1.11 13.73 2.91
N TYR A 64 -0.15 13.09 2.25
CA TYR A 64 -0.27 12.54 0.89
C TYR A 64 0.47 11.21 0.76
N PHE A 65 0.13 10.46 -0.29
CA PHE A 65 0.85 9.26 -0.70
C PHE A 65 1.71 9.57 -1.92
N GLY A 66 3.01 9.30 -1.82
CA GLY A 66 3.87 9.24 -2.99
C GLY A 66 3.60 7.96 -3.80
N THR A 67 3.97 7.99 -5.07
CA THR A 67 3.85 6.84 -5.99
C THR A 67 4.31 5.51 -5.39
N PRO A 68 5.53 5.35 -4.85
CA PRO A 68 5.96 4.08 -4.27
C PRO A 68 5.17 3.68 -3.01
N GLN A 69 4.72 4.65 -2.22
CA GLN A 69 3.96 4.41 -0.99
C GLN A 69 2.55 3.90 -1.30
N PHE A 70 1.94 4.40 -2.38
CA PHE A 70 0.63 3.93 -2.82
C PHE A 70 0.67 2.47 -3.29
N PHE A 71 1.68 2.07 -4.05
CA PHE A 71 1.86 0.67 -4.44
C PHE A 71 2.03 -0.27 -3.24
N VAL A 72 2.82 0.16 -2.24
CA VAL A 72 2.94 -0.57 -0.97
C VAL A 72 1.58 -0.69 -0.28
N ALA A 73 0.84 0.41 -0.22
CA ALA A 73 -0.47 0.45 0.42
C ALA A 73 -1.46 -0.53 -0.22
N LEU A 74 -1.52 -0.58 -1.56
CA LEU A 74 -2.36 -1.51 -2.30
C LEU A 74 -2.04 -2.97 -1.98
N LYS A 75 -0.76 -3.33 -1.85
CA LYS A 75 -0.38 -4.69 -1.49
C LYS A 75 -0.76 -5.07 -0.07
N LEU A 76 -0.60 -4.14 0.86
CA LEU A 76 -1.06 -4.33 2.22
C LEU A 76 -2.59 -4.46 2.29
N LEU A 77 -3.31 -3.71 1.45
CA LEU A 77 -4.75 -3.82 1.27
C LEU A 77 -5.14 -5.22 0.77
N ALA A 78 -4.47 -5.72 -0.26
CA ALA A 78 -4.72 -7.06 -0.80
C ALA A 78 -4.42 -8.16 0.25
N ALA A 79 -3.32 -8.01 1.02
CA ALA A 79 -3.02 -8.91 2.12
C ALA A 79 -4.14 -8.91 3.18
N ALA A 80 -4.63 -7.72 3.56
CA ALA A 80 -5.74 -7.58 4.49
C ALA A 80 -7.02 -8.22 3.97
N GLN A 81 -7.31 -8.11 2.66
CA GLN A 81 -8.47 -8.74 2.03
C GLN A 81 -8.40 -10.26 2.10
N SER A 82 -7.20 -10.85 1.98
CA SER A 82 -6.99 -12.29 2.21
C SER A 82 -7.03 -12.68 3.69
N GLY A 83 -7.22 -11.74 4.62
CA GLY A 83 -7.13 -12.01 6.06
C GLY A 83 -5.71 -12.21 6.57
N LEU A 84 -4.70 -11.82 5.78
CA LEU A 84 -3.30 -11.86 6.19
C LEU A 84 -2.97 -10.66 7.08
N PRO A 85 -2.04 -10.81 8.04
CA PRO A 85 -1.63 -9.74 8.93
C PRO A 85 -0.97 -8.59 8.15
N ILE A 86 -1.46 -7.37 8.34
CA ILE A 86 -0.91 -6.14 7.75
C ILE A 86 0.37 -5.75 8.50
N HIS A 87 1.48 -6.41 8.15
CA HIS A 87 2.81 -6.11 8.69
C HIS A 87 3.74 -5.62 7.57
N LEU A 88 4.41 -4.49 7.80
CA LEU A 88 5.45 -3.97 6.91
C LEU A 88 6.69 -4.89 6.87
N GLU A 89 6.77 -5.85 7.80
CA GLU A 89 7.90 -6.76 7.99
C GLU A 89 8.05 -7.83 6.90
N SER A 90 7.08 -7.99 6.00
CA SER A 90 7.15 -9.05 4.99
C SER A 90 7.83 -8.61 3.69
N ARG A 91 9.10 -8.18 3.78
CA ARG A 91 10.10 -8.33 2.69
C ARG A 91 11.49 -8.60 3.23
N CYS A 92 11.61 -9.65 4.02
CA CYS A 92 12.74 -10.54 3.86
C CYS A 92 12.25 -11.95 4.16
N GLY A 93 12.49 -12.89 3.25
CA GLY A 93 12.43 -14.31 3.52
C GLY A 93 13.54 -14.72 4.48
N THR A 94 13.53 -14.18 5.68
CA THR A 94 14.25 -14.75 6.81
C THR A 94 13.26 -14.77 7.95
N GLN A 95 12.63 -15.92 8.16
CA GLN A 95 12.36 -16.36 9.52
C GLN A 95 13.73 -16.45 10.24
N PRO A 96 13.96 -15.72 11.34
CA PRO A 96 14.84 -16.21 12.38
C PRO A 96 13.98 -16.97 13.40
N SER A 97 13.50 -18.14 13.00
CA SER A 97 12.93 -19.14 13.92
C SER A 97 13.11 -20.49 13.22
N LEU A 98 13.89 -21.45 13.73
CA LEU A 98 13.98 -21.87 15.11
C LEU A 98 15.18 -22.84 15.27
N GLN A 99 15.91 -22.69 16.38
CA GLN A 99 16.57 -23.72 17.21
C GLN A 99 17.28 -24.93 16.56
N ALA A 100 18.59 -25.01 16.77
CA ALA A 100 19.26 -26.07 17.54
C ALA A 100 20.68 -25.62 17.93
#